data_AF-A0A1G6MKL3-F1
#
_entry.id   AF-A0A1G6MKL3-F1
#
_cell.length_a   1.000
_cell.length_b   1.000
_cell.length_c   1.000
_cell.angle_alpha   90.00
_cell.angle_beta   90.00
_cell.angle_gamma   90.00
#
_symmetry.space_group_name_H-M   'P 1'
#
loop_
_entity.id
_entity.type
_entity.pdbx_description
1 polymer ?
#
loop_
_entity_poly.entity_id
_entity_poly.type
_entity_poly.pdbx_seq_one_letter_code
_entity_poly.pdbx_strand_id
1 'polypeptide(L)'
;MNPSLAIRIEEALGMEEGTLMVLQAFHDIKLEKAKMHSKQTPDLSKLRPALFWDTDITKIDWIKNQRFIIERIEERGNEIEKEEIKKFYNQRLLTKSDHL
;
A
#
# COMPACT_ATOMS: atom_id res chain seq x y z
N MET A 1 -5.31 -21.76 -6.39
CA MET A 1 -4.03 -22.36 -6.79
C MET A 1 -4.28 -23.82 -7.20
N ASN A 2 -3.58 -24.36 -8.20
CA ASN A 2 -3.61 -25.80 -8.51
C ASN A 2 -2.36 -26.47 -7.88
N PRO A 3 -2.53 -27.34 -6.86
CA PRO A 3 -1.41 -28.01 -6.20
C PRO A 3 -0.51 -28.82 -7.13
N SER A 4 -1.08 -29.51 -8.10
CA SER A 4 -0.32 -30.32 -9.05
C SER A 4 0.59 -29.49 -9.96
N LEU A 5 0.27 -28.22 -10.21
CA LEU A 5 1.14 -27.32 -10.97
C LEU A 5 2.27 -26.76 -10.11
N ALA A 6 1.97 -26.40 -8.85
CA ALA A 6 2.98 -25.88 -7.93
C ALA A 6 4.09 -26.91 -7.69
N ILE A 7 3.72 -28.17 -7.40
CA ILE A 7 4.68 -29.27 -7.17
C ILE A 7 5.58 -29.46 -8.39
N ARG A 8 5.02 -29.51 -9.60
CA ARG A 8 5.81 -29.67 -10.85
C ARG A 8 6.81 -28.54 -11.07
N ILE A 9 6.46 -27.32 -10.69
CA ILE A 9 7.35 -26.16 -10.82
C ILE A 9 8.43 -26.20 -9.74
N GLU A 10 8.05 -26.52 -8.50
CA GLU A 10 8.98 -26.66 -7.37
C GLU A 10 10.03 -27.74 -7.65
N GLU A 11 9.62 -28.91 -8.15
CA GLU A 11 10.53 -29.98 -8.58
C GLU A 11 11.48 -29.53 -9.69
N ALA A 12 10.96 -28.87 -10.74
CA ALA A 12 11.77 -28.40 -11.85
C ALA A 12 12.79 -27.31 -11.45
N LEU A 13 12.47 -26.53 -10.42
CA LEU A 13 13.32 -25.46 -9.89
C LEU A 13 14.19 -25.90 -8.69
N GLY A 14 14.05 -27.15 -8.22
CA GLY A 14 14.77 -27.65 -7.04
C GLY A 14 14.39 -26.93 -5.74
N MET A 15 13.14 -26.49 -5.62
CA MET A 15 12.61 -25.78 -4.45
C MET A 15 11.96 -26.77 -3.46
N GLU A 16 11.86 -26.37 -2.19
CA GLU A 16 11.14 -27.15 -1.17
C GLU A 16 9.63 -27.21 -1.50
N GLU A 17 9.03 -28.39 -1.33
CA GLU A 17 7.60 -28.60 -1.57
C GLU A 17 6.75 -27.65 -0.71
N GLY A 18 5.80 -26.97 -1.35
CA GLY A 18 4.91 -26.02 -0.68
C GLY A 18 5.45 -24.59 -0.60
N THR A 19 6.66 -24.32 -1.10
CA THR A 19 7.20 -22.94 -1.17
C THR A 19 6.28 -22.00 -1.96
N LEU A 20 5.79 -22.42 -3.13
CA LEU A 20 4.88 -21.64 -3.97
C LEU A 20 3.49 -21.52 -3.34
N MET A 21 3.07 -22.51 -2.54
CA MET A 21 1.82 -22.42 -1.78
C MET A 21 1.89 -21.32 -0.72
N VAL A 22 3.00 -21.29 0.04
CA VAL A 22 3.26 -20.25 1.04
C VAL A 22 3.35 -18.89 0.36
N LEU A 23 4.06 -18.78 -0.77
CA LEU A 23 4.16 -17.55 -1.55
C LEU A 23 2.78 -17.06 -2.01
N GLN A 24 1.93 -17.96 -2.52
CA GLN A 24 0.58 -17.62 -2.96
C GLN A 24 -0.26 -17.13 -1.79
N ALA A 25 -0.20 -17.79 -0.63
CA ALA A 25 -0.92 -17.34 0.56
C ALA A 25 -0.51 -15.92 0.97
N PHE A 26 0.80 -15.61 0.96
CA PHE A 26 1.28 -14.25 1.23
C PHE A 26 0.80 -13.24 0.19
N HIS A 27 0.78 -13.61 -1.08
CA HIS A 27 0.26 -12.77 -2.15
C HIS A 27 -1.23 -12.45 -1.95
N ASP A 28 -2.04 -13.46 -1.61
CA ASP A 28 -3.48 -13.29 -1.39
C ASP A 28 -3.74 -12.42 -0.16
N ILE A 29 -2.99 -12.63 0.93
CA ILE A 29 -3.03 -11.76 2.11
C ILE A 29 -2.69 -10.31 1.74
N LYS A 30 -1.70 -10.09 0.88
CA LYS A 30 -1.31 -8.75 0.42
C LYS A 30 -2.44 -8.11 -0.40
N LEU A 31 -3.10 -8.86 -1.28
CA LEU A 31 -4.23 -8.36 -2.07
C LEU A 31 -5.43 -7.99 -1.19
N GLU A 32 -5.78 -8.83 -0.21
CA GLU A 32 -6.89 -8.54 0.71
C GLU A 32 -6.59 -7.31 1.57
N LYS A 33 -5.35 -7.18 2.09
CA LYS A 33 -4.91 -5.96 2.78
C LYS A 33 -5.01 -4.73 1.87
N ALA A 34 -4.60 -4.84 0.61
CA ALA A 34 -4.71 -3.73 -0.34
C ALA A 34 -6.17 -3.30 -0.59
N LYS A 35 -7.11 -4.25 -0.69
CA LYS A 35 -8.56 -3.95 -0.80
C LYS A 35 -9.12 -3.27 0.44
N MET A 36 -8.64 -3.62 1.63
CA MET A 36 -9.02 -2.95 2.88
C MET A 36 -8.48 -1.52 2.94
N HIS A 37 -7.28 -1.29 2.41
CA HIS A 37 -6.58 -0.01 2.44
C HIS A 37 -6.98 0.94 1.30
N SER A 38 -7.48 0.43 0.17
CA SER A 38 -7.87 1.24 -1.00
C SER A 38 -9.03 2.21 -0.75
N LYS A 39 -9.70 2.12 0.41
CA LYS A 39 -10.75 3.07 0.82
C LYS A 39 -10.23 4.30 1.56
N GLN A 40 -8.97 4.28 2.02
CA GLN A 40 -8.40 5.37 2.82
C GLN A 40 -7.49 6.21 1.92
N THR A 41 -8.10 7.20 1.27
CA THR A 41 -7.39 8.22 0.47
C THR A 41 -7.63 9.59 1.10
N PRO A 42 -6.63 10.48 1.13
CA PRO A 42 -6.86 11.88 1.48
C PRO A 42 -7.69 12.57 0.40
N ASP A 43 -8.13 13.79 0.68
CA ASP A 43 -8.79 14.60 -0.34
C ASP A 43 -7.80 14.98 -1.46
N LEU A 44 -7.83 14.20 -2.55
CA LEU A 44 -6.97 14.40 -3.71
C LEU A 44 -7.18 15.77 -4.38
N SER A 45 -8.32 16.42 -4.15
CA SER A 45 -8.62 17.75 -4.70
C SER A 45 -7.67 18.82 -4.15
N LYS A 46 -7.07 18.57 -2.99
CA LYS A 46 -6.14 19.48 -2.32
C LYS A 46 -4.68 19.19 -2.64
N LEU A 47 -4.40 18.11 -3.38
CA LEU A 47 -3.05 17.71 -3.75
C LEU A 47 -2.84 17.96 -5.24
N ARG A 48 -1.80 18.72 -5.58
CA ARG A 48 -1.48 18.95 -7.00
C ARG A 48 -0.97 17.67 -7.65
N PRO A 49 -1.50 17.26 -8.81
CA PRO A 49 -1.02 16.09 -9.54
C PRO A 49 0.49 16.15 -9.86
N ALA A 50 1.04 17.35 -10.03
CA ALA A 50 2.47 17.57 -10.30
C ALA A 50 3.41 17.08 -9.20
N LEU A 51 2.94 16.92 -7.94
CA LEU A 51 3.75 16.35 -6.86
C LEU A 51 4.11 14.89 -7.10
N PHE A 52 3.23 14.17 -7.79
CA PHE A 52 3.36 12.76 -8.12
C PHE A 52 3.48 12.58 -9.63
N TRP A 53 4.25 13.43 -10.30
CA TRP A 53 4.41 13.36 -11.76
C TRP A 53 4.94 12.00 -12.27
N ASP A 54 5.64 11.25 -11.42
CA ASP A 54 6.21 9.93 -11.67
C ASP A 54 5.31 8.77 -11.19
N THR A 55 4.16 9.05 -10.56
CA THR A 55 3.31 8.01 -9.95
C THR A 55 1.82 8.37 -10.04
N ASP A 56 1.00 7.43 -10.50
CA ASP A 56 -0.45 7.60 -10.56
C ASP A 56 -1.05 7.74 -9.15
N ILE A 57 -1.42 8.97 -8.78
CA ILE A 57 -1.94 9.35 -7.46
C ILE A 57 -3.18 8.54 -7.04
N THR A 58 -3.94 8.02 -8.01
CA THR A 58 -5.14 7.21 -7.77
C THR A 58 -4.83 5.78 -7.35
N LYS A 59 -3.62 5.28 -7.65
CA LYS A 59 -3.17 3.91 -7.34
C LYS A 59 -2.20 3.85 -6.16
N ILE A 60 -1.87 5.01 -5.57
CA ILE A 60 -0.97 5.06 -4.43
C ILE A 60 -1.65 4.44 -3.21
N ASP A 61 -0.99 3.46 -2.61
CA ASP A 61 -1.34 2.97 -1.28
C ASP A 61 -0.85 3.99 -0.25
N TRP A 62 -1.75 4.93 0.12
CA TRP A 62 -1.51 5.99 1.09
C TRP A 62 -1.12 5.48 2.47
N ILE A 63 -1.40 4.22 2.75
CA ILE A 63 -1.13 3.56 4.02
C ILE A 63 0.26 2.96 4.03
N LYS A 64 0.55 2.14 3.03
CA LYS A 64 1.82 1.42 2.93
C LYS A 64 2.98 2.37 2.62
N ASN A 65 2.74 3.38 1.79
CA ASN A 65 3.76 4.31 1.34
C ASN A 65 3.77 5.62 2.15
N GLN A 66 3.19 5.61 3.35
CA GLN A 66 3.05 6.81 4.20
C GLN A 66 4.35 7.61 4.33
N ARG A 67 5.47 6.94 4.63
CA ARG A 67 6.76 7.60 4.79
C ARG A 67 7.19 8.35 3.53
N PHE A 68 7.13 7.68 2.37
CA PHE A 68 7.49 8.25 1.08
C PHE A 68 6.58 9.44 0.70
N ILE A 69 5.29 9.32 0.99
CA ILE A 69 4.31 10.39 0.72
C ILE A 69 4.59 11.61 1.59
N ILE A 70 4.86 11.41 2.88
CA ILE A 70 5.20 12.50 3.80
C ILE A 70 6.49 13.19 3.35
N GLU A 71 7.57 12.43 3.14
CA GLU A 71 8.86 12.98 2.69
C GLU A 71 8.69 13.80 1.39
N ARG A 72 7.94 13.26 0.41
CA ARG A 72 7.69 13.94 -0.87
C ARG A 72 6.92 15.26 -0.72
N ILE A 73 5.93 15.30 0.17
CA ILE A 73 5.09 16.49 0.39
C ILE A 73 5.82 17.51 1.28
N GLU A 74 6.70 17.07 2.16
CA GLU A 74 7.61 17.95 2.88
C GLU A 74 8.62 18.63 1.95
N GLU A 75 9.18 17.87 0.99
CA GLU A 75 10.17 18.39 0.04
C GLU A 75 9.59 19.32 -1.03
N ARG A 76 8.41 18.99 -1.59
CA ARG A 76 7.87 19.65 -2.81
C ARG A 76 6.48 20.26 -2.62
N GLY A 77 5.81 19.95 -1.52
CA GLY A 77 4.45 20.39 -1.23
C GLY A 77 4.36 21.81 -0.68
N ASN A 78 3.22 22.44 -0.91
CA ASN A 78 2.83 23.71 -0.31
C ASN A 78 2.23 23.50 1.09
N GLU A 79 2.09 24.57 1.88
CA GLU A 79 1.58 24.49 3.25
C GLU A 79 0.18 23.86 3.33
N ILE A 80 -0.71 24.15 2.38
CA ILE A 80 -2.05 23.54 2.29
C ILE A 80 -1.96 22.02 2.11
N GLU A 81 -1.02 21.54 1.28
CA GLU A 81 -0.82 20.12 0.98
C GLU A 81 -0.26 19.39 2.22
N LYS A 82 0.68 20.02 2.93
CA LYS A 82 1.25 19.51 4.18
C LYS A 82 0.19 19.41 5.28
N GLU A 83 -0.64 20.43 5.44
CA GLU A 83 -1.72 20.42 6.45
C GLU A 83 -2.75 19.34 6.18
N GLU A 84 -3.19 19.16 4.94
CA GLU A 84 -4.15 18.12 4.57
C GLU A 84 -3.60 16.71 4.85
N ILE A 85 -2.33 16.47 4.54
CA ILE A 85 -1.67 15.18 4.75
C ILE A 85 -1.44 14.89 6.23
N LYS A 86 -1.03 15.91 6.98
CA LYS A 86 -0.92 15.82 8.45
C LYS A 86 -2.28 15.52 9.08
N LYS A 87 -3.35 16.16 8.61
CA LYS A 87 -4.73 15.88 9.05
C LYS A 87 -5.14 14.45 8.72
N PHE A 88 -4.93 13.99 7.49
CA PHE A 88 -5.24 12.63 7.05
C PHE A 88 -4.53 11.57 7.91
N TYR A 89 -3.22 11.72 8.14
CA TYR A 89 -2.47 10.76 8.95
C TYR A 89 -2.75 10.87 10.45
N ASN A 90 -3.01 12.06 10.99
CA ASN A 90 -3.41 12.22 12.39
C ASN A 90 -4.77 11.62 12.68
N GLN A 91 -5.77 11.87 11.84
CA GLN A 91 -7.10 11.23 11.96
C GLN A 91 -6.98 9.71 11.94
N ARG A 92 -6.11 9.19 11.07
CA ARG A 92 -5.84 7.77 11.00
C ARG A 92 -5.18 7.21 12.27
N LEU A 93 -4.19 7.90 12.83
CA LEU A 93 -3.54 7.49 14.09
C LEU A 93 -4.55 7.40 15.24
N LEU A 94 -5.47 8.36 15.33
CA LEU A 94 -6.55 8.36 16.32
C LEU A 94 -7.52 7.20 16.10
N THR A 95 -7.98 6.94 14.87
CA THR A 95 -8.89 5.80 14.59
C THR A 95 -8.28 4.42 14.86
N LYS A 96 -6.94 4.28 14.84
CA LYS A 96 -6.26 3.04 15.25
C LYS A 96 -6.22 2.86 16.77
N SER A 97 -6.33 3.93 17.53
CA SER A 97 -6.21 3.94 19.00
C SER A 97 -7.50 3.49 19.69
N ASP A 98 -8.64 3.59 18.99
CA ASP A 98 -9.97 3.26 19.52
C ASP A 98 -10.35 1.76 19.42
N HIS A 99 -9.42 0.91 18.94
CA HIS A 99 -9.64 -0.54 18.77
C HIS A 99 -8.65 -1.42 19.55
N LEU A 100 -8.02 -0.88 20.61
CA LEU A 100 -7.15 -1.60 21.53
C LEU A 100 -7.83 -1.82 22.88
#